data_AF-A0A9D7RDZ4-F1
#
_entry.id   AF-A0A9D7RDZ4-F1
#
_cell.length_a   1.000
_cell.length_b   1.000
_cell.length_c   1.000
_cell.angle_alpha   90.00
_cell.angle_beta   90.00
_cell.angle_gamma   90.00
#
_symmetry.space_group_name_H-M   'P 1'
#
loop_
_entity.id
_entity.type
_entity.pdbx_description
1 polymer ?
#
loop_
_entity_poly.entity_id
_entity_poly.type
_entity_poly.pdbx_seq_one_letter_code
_entity_poly.pdbx_strand_id
1 'polypeptide(L)'
;MNNTEKIDRFLRNELPEEEKKAFEAELNQNADLAGELALQKDMEQFLRKQEKRTALKNQLNSIGPEFFQAAVKPEPGRIVPLQRRQTLRWVIGLAAAIALLLVARFVFSPSLYDQFGQHPPLAMIEKSNATQDNLAAMEAAFNQKNYTAALPLLQAYVREKPGDLQAELYLGICLLETGQYADARAVFTKISQTQSSFMDFGQWYLALSYLKEGDKAACRRVLLELPEESEFFQKAQDLLKRV
;
A
#
# COMPACT_ATOMS: atom_id res chain seq x y z
N MET A 1 -56.01 13.95 -72.31
CA MET A 1 -55.26 14.31 -71.08
C MET A 1 -53.82 13.95 -71.34
N ASN A 2 -52.90 14.91 -71.32
CA ASN A 2 -51.49 14.64 -71.62
C ASN A 2 -50.82 13.88 -70.47
N ASN A 3 -49.85 13.02 -70.78
CA ASN A 3 -49.18 12.16 -69.78
C ASN A 3 -48.51 12.98 -68.68
N THR A 4 -47.88 14.10 -69.03
CA THR A 4 -47.24 15.04 -68.09
C THR A 4 -48.24 15.63 -67.07
N GLU A 5 -49.47 15.93 -67.51
CA GLU A 5 -50.50 16.53 -66.64
C GLU A 5 -51.08 15.51 -65.64
N LYS A 6 -51.15 14.23 -66.04
CA LYS A 6 -51.49 13.11 -65.13
C LYS A 6 -50.37 12.89 -64.10
N ILE A 7 -49.11 12.93 -64.53
CA ILE A 7 -47.94 12.79 -63.66
C ILE A 7 -47.92 13.91 -62.60
N ASP A 8 -48.12 15.16 -63.00
CA ASP A 8 -48.18 16.31 -62.09
C ASP A 8 -49.23 16.13 -60.99
N ARG A 9 -50.47 15.78 -61.39
CA ARG A 9 -51.57 15.54 -60.44
C ARG A 9 -51.28 14.36 -59.52
N PHE A 10 -50.61 13.32 -60.02
CA PHE A 10 -50.16 12.19 -59.20
C PHE A 10 -49.13 12.60 -58.16
N LEU A 11 -48.12 13.39 -58.53
CA LEU A 11 -47.06 13.86 -57.62
C LEU A 11 -47.59 14.79 -56.53
N ARG A 12 -48.61 15.59 -56.86
CA ARG A 12 -49.30 16.48 -55.92
C ARG A 12 -50.41 15.80 -55.10
N ASN A 13 -50.65 14.51 -55.34
CA ASN A 13 -51.67 13.69 -54.69
C ASN A 13 -53.10 14.23 -54.90
N GLU A 14 -53.37 14.76 -56.10
CA GLU A 14 -54.65 15.37 -56.53
C GLU A 14 -55.48 14.42 -57.44
N LEU A 15 -55.06 13.17 -57.56
CA LEU A 15 -55.81 12.11 -58.25
C LEU A 15 -56.73 11.39 -57.24
N PRO A 16 -58.01 11.17 -57.57
CA PRO A 16 -58.90 10.29 -56.80
C PRO A 16 -58.30 8.87 -56.67
N GLU A 17 -58.62 8.14 -55.60
CA GLU A 17 -58.02 6.81 -55.37
C GLU A 17 -58.24 5.82 -56.52
N GLU A 18 -59.39 5.87 -57.19
CA GLU A 18 -59.69 4.99 -58.33
C GLU A 18 -58.79 5.30 -59.54
N GLU A 19 -58.60 6.58 -59.87
CA GLU A 19 -57.72 7.03 -60.96
C GLU A 19 -56.25 6.79 -60.64
N LYS A 20 -55.87 6.90 -59.36
CA LYS A 20 -54.52 6.63 -58.88
C LYS A 20 -54.14 5.16 -59.08
N LYS A 21 -55.03 4.22 -58.74
CA LYS A 21 -54.81 2.78 -58.97
C LYS A 21 -54.71 2.45 -60.46
N ALA A 22 -55.54 3.06 -61.29
CA ALA A 22 -55.47 2.88 -62.74
C ALA A 22 -54.13 3.39 -63.31
N PHE A 23 -53.66 4.55 -62.83
CA PHE A 23 -52.38 5.12 -63.21
C PHE A 23 -51.18 4.27 -62.75
N GLU A 24 -51.21 3.74 -61.52
CA GLU A 24 -50.21 2.80 -61.02
C GLU A 24 -50.15 1.50 -61.84
N ALA A 25 -51.29 1.01 -62.33
CA ALA A 25 -51.34 -0.12 -63.25
C ALA A 25 -50.75 0.23 -64.63
N GLU A 26 -51.00 1.43 -65.14
CA GLU A 26 -50.46 1.94 -66.41
C GLU A 26 -48.93 2.13 -66.34
N LEU A 27 -48.40 2.61 -65.21
CA LEU A 27 -46.96 2.72 -64.94
C LEU A 27 -46.24 1.37 -64.97
N ASN A 28 -46.90 0.29 -64.54
CA ASN A 28 -46.32 -1.05 -64.56
C ASN A 28 -46.29 -1.67 -65.97
N GLN A 29 -47.12 -1.17 -66.90
CA GLN A 29 -47.21 -1.68 -68.27
C GLN A 29 -46.42 -0.83 -69.27
N ASN A 30 -46.22 0.47 -68.99
CA ASN A 30 -45.57 1.42 -69.89
C ASN A 30 -44.25 1.95 -69.29
N ALA A 31 -43.13 1.45 -69.81
CA ALA A 31 -41.79 1.82 -69.37
C ALA A 31 -41.44 3.30 -69.66
N ASP A 32 -41.95 3.89 -70.75
CA ASP A 32 -41.69 5.28 -71.11
C ASP A 32 -42.36 6.24 -70.11
N LEU A 33 -43.60 5.94 -69.73
CA LEU A 33 -44.35 6.70 -68.73
C LEU A 33 -43.71 6.61 -67.33
N ALA A 34 -43.21 5.43 -66.97
CA ALA A 34 -42.46 5.23 -65.73
C ALA A 34 -41.15 6.04 -65.71
N GLY A 35 -40.47 6.13 -66.84
CA GLY A 35 -39.27 6.96 -67.02
C GLY A 35 -39.55 8.46 -66.86
N GLU A 36 -40.65 8.95 -67.44
CA GLU A 36 -41.06 10.36 -67.35
C GLU A 36 -41.40 10.76 -65.89
N LEU A 37 -42.14 9.91 -65.17
CA LEU A 37 -42.43 10.09 -63.74
C LEU A 37 -41.15 10.11 -62.89
N ALA A 38 -40.19 9.23 -63.18
CA ALA A 38 -38.92 9.16 -62.46
C ALA A 38 -38.08 10.43 -62.69
N LEU A 39 -37.99 10.90 -63.93
CA LEU A 39 -37.27 12.13 -64.28
C LEU A 39 -37.87 13.34 -63.56
N GLN A 40 -39.19 13.44 -63.53
CA GLN A 40 -39.87 14.56 -62.89
C GLN A 40 -39.70 14.54 -61.36
N LYS A 41 -39.76 13.35 -60.73
CA LYS A 41 -39.46 13.20 -59.30
C LYS A 41 -38.02 13.59 -58.98
N ASP A 42 -37.05 13.22 -59.81
CA ASP A 42 -35.65 13.56 -59.60
C ASP A 42 -35.41 15.07 -59.71
N MET A 43 -36.05 15.73 -60.68
CA MET A 43 -36.01 17.18 -60.84
C MET A 43 -36.58 17.91 -59.61
N GLU A 44 -37.75 17.51 -59.11
CA GLU A 44 -38.34 18.10 -57.90
C GLU A 44 -37.45 17.90 -56.66
N GLN A 45 -36.85 16.71 -56.53
CA GLN A 45 -35.92 16.42 -55.43
C GLN A 45 -34.65 17.26 -55.52
N PHE A 46 -34.09 17.43 -56.73
CA PHE A 46 -32.92 18.27 -56.96
C PHE A 46 -33.20 19.73 -56.58
N LEU A 47 -34.33 20.29 -57.04
CA LEU A 47 -34.74 21.66 -56.73
C LEU A 47 -34.95 21.86 -55.22
N ARG A 48 -35.67 20.97 -54.55
CA ARG A 48 -35.85 21.01 -53.08
C ARG A 48 -34.52 20.91 -52.33
N LYS A 49 -33.58 20.11 -52.81
CA LYS A 49 -32.24 19.97 -52.21
C LYS A 49 -31.41 21.23 -52.41
N GLN A 50 -31.50 21.87 -53.57
CA GLN A 50 -30.84 23.14 -53.88
C GLN A 50 -31.39 24.28 -53.03
N GLU A 51 -32.72 24.39 -52.89
CA GLU A 51 -33.37 25.37 -52.02
C GLU A 51 -32.93 25.20 -50.56
N LYS A 52 -32.97 23.97 -50.03
CA LYS A 52 -32.50 23.68 -48.65
C LYS A 52 -31.04 24.02 -48.44
N ARG A 53 -30.17 23.73 -49.42
CA ARG A 53 -28.74 24.11 -49.38
C ARG A 53 -28.55 25.63 -49.39
N THR A 54 -29.35 26.33 -50.18
CA THR A 54 -29.29 27.80 -50.29
C THR A 54 -29.79 28.46 -49.01
N ALA A 55 -30.90 27.97 -48.44
CA ALA A 55 -31.41 28.39 -47.14
C ALA A 55 -30.39 28.15 -46.02
N LEU A 56 -29.78 26.97 -45.97
CA LEU A 56 -28.73 26.64 -45.01
C LEU A 56 -27.50 27.56 -45.18
N LYS A 57 -27.05 27.81 -46.41
CA LYS A 57 -25.94 28.74 -46.68
C LYS A 57 -26.25 30.14 -46.21
N ASN A 58 -27.48 30.61 -46.41
CA ASN A 58 -27.92 31.93 -45.94
C ASN A 58 -27.98 32.00 -44.41
N GLN A 59 -28.49 30.97 -43.74
CA GLN A 59 -28.47 30.89 -42.27
C GLN A 59 -27.05 30.84 -41.71
N LEU A 60 -26.15 30.07 -42.33
CA LEU A 60 -24.74 30.03 -41.91
C LEU A 60 -24.04 31.37 -42.12
N ASN A 61 -24.34 32.07 -43.22
CA ASN A 61 -23.81 33.40 -43.49
C ASN A 61 -24.36 34.48 -42.55
N SER A 62 -25.59 34.35 -42.04
CA SER A 62 -26.13 35.28 -41.04
C SER A 62 -25.59 35.04 -39.63
N ILE A 63 -25.31 33.77 -39.28
CA ILE A 63 -24.73 33.38 -37.99
C ILE A 63 -23.21 33.62 -37.96
N GLY A 64 -22.55 33.48 -39.11
CA GLY A 64 -21.11 33.71 -39.32
C GLY A 64 -20.56 34.98 -38.64
N PRO A 65 -21.09 36.18 -38.93
CA PRO A 65 -20.58 37.42 -38.35
C PRO A 65 -20.87 37.56 -36.84
N GLU A 66 -22.03 37.12 -36.34
CA GLU A 66 -22.35 37.23 -34.90
C GLU A 66 -21.49 36.31 -34.02
N PHE A 67 -21.13 35.12 -34.50
CA PHE A 67 -20.37 34.14 -33.71
C PHE A 67 -18.87 34.12 -34.03
N PHE A 68 -18.47 34.52 -35.25
CA PHE A 68 -17.08 34.41 -35.72
C PHE A 68 -16.39 35.76 -35.99
N GLN A 69 -17.08 36.92 -35.96
CA GLN A 69 -16.43 38.25 -35.94
C GLN A 69 -16.24 38.84 -34.54
N ALA A 70 -16.73 38.17 -33.49
CA ALA A 70 -16.24 38.37 -32.13
C ALA A 70 -14.89 37.67 -31.90
N ALA A 71 -14.03 37.61 -32.92
CA ALA A 71 -12.59 37.51 -32.74
C ALA A 71 -12.11 38.83 -32.14
N VAL A 72 -12.38 38.95 -30.83
CA VAL A 72 -11.62 39.68 -29.82
C VAL A 72 -10.35 40.29 -30.42
N LYS A 73 -10.34 41.62 -30.60
CA LYS A 73 -9.08 42.37 -30.55
C LYS A 73 -8.29 41.79 -29.38
N PRO A 74 -7.03 41.35 -29.54
CA PRO A 74 -6.27 40.87 -28.42
C PRO A 74 -5.98 42.06 -27.51
N GLU A 75 -6.92 42.38 -26.61
CA GLU A 75 -6.57 42.92 -25.31
C GLU A 75 -5.47 42.00 -24.79
N PRO A 76 -4.27 42.51 -24.47
CA PRO A 76 -3.20 41.68 -23.96
C PRO A 76 -3.72 41.02 -22.70
N GLY A 77 -4.09 39.74 -22.82
CA GLY A 77 -4.65 38.96 -21.73
C GLY A 77 -3.68 39.09 -20.57
N ARG A 78 -4.17 39.50 -19.40
CA ARG A 78 -3.37 39.59 -18.20
C ARG A 78 -2.83 38.21 -17.90
N ILE A 79 -1.62 37.94 -18.37
CA ILE A 79 -0.84 36.75 -18.09
C ILE A 79 -0.56 36.82 -16.59
N VAL A 80 -1.37 36.12 -15.79
CA VAL A 80 -1.01 35.88 -14.40
C VAL A 80 0.12 34.85 -14.51
N PRO A 81 1.37 35.21 -14.16
CA PRO A 81 2.42 34.21 -14.19
C PRO A 81 1.99 33.13 -13.20
N LEU A 82 1.89 31.88 -13.67
CA LEU A 82 1.81 30.73 -12.79
C LEU A 82 3.18 30.67 -12.12
N GLN A 83 3.35 31.45 -11.05
CA GLN A 83 4.53 31.36 -10.21
C GLN A 83 4.58 29.92 -9.75
N ARG A 84 5.48 29.16 -10.35
CA ARG A 84 5.84 27.80 -9.94
C ARG A 84 6.31 27.96 -8.50
N ARG A 85 5.38 27.84 -7.56
CA ARG A 85 5.59 28.09 -6.13
C ARG A 85 6.62 27.07 -5.67
N GLN A 86 7.90 27.44 -5.77
CA GLN A 86 9.00 26.64 -5.25
C GLN A 86 8.72 26.33 -3.78
N THR A 87 8.12 27.27 -3.04
CA THR A 87 7.61 27.08 -1.68
C THR A 87 6.70 25.86 -1.51
N LEU A 88 5.87 25.49 -2.49
CA LEU A 88 5.02 24.29 -2.39
C LEU A 88 5.85 23.00 -2.46
N ARG A 89 6.93 22.96 -3.25
CA ARG A 89 7.88 21.82 -3.27
C ARG A 89 8.65 21.73 -1.94
N TRP A 90 9.00 22.88 -1.35
CA TRP A 90 9.64 22.93 -0.03
C TRP A 90 8.69 22.50 1.08
N VAL A 91 7.40 22.87 1.01
CA VAL A 91 6.37 22.41 1.96
C VAL A 91 6.11 20.91 1.85
N ILE A 92 6.06 20.35 0.64
CA ILE A 92 5.93 18.90 0.41
C ILE A 92 7.19 18.15 0.91
N GLY A 93 8.38 18.69 0.63
CA GLY A 93 9.64 18.14 1.15
C GLY A 93 9.71 18.17 2.69
N LEU A 94 9.23 19.26 3.31
CA LEU A 94 9.15 19.40 4.76
C LEU A 94 8.15 18.41 5.37
N ALA A 95 6.97 18.26 4.77
CA ALA A 95 5.96 17.28 5.22
C ALA A 95 6.47 15.84 5.09
N ALA A 96 7.17 15.51 4.00
CA ALA A 96 7.80 14.20 3.82
C ALA A 96 8.93 13.95 4.83
N ALA A 97 9.74 14.97 5.15
CA ALA A 97 10.78 14.88 6.17
C ALA A 97 10.19 14.68 7.57
N ILE A 98 9.11 15.39 7.91
CA ILE A 98 8.39 15.20 9.18
C ILE A 98 7.78 13.80 9.25
N ALA A 99 7.15 13.33 8.17
CA ALA A 99 6.62 11.96 8.10
C ALA A 99 7.73 10.91 8.27
N LEU A 100 8.88 11.08 7.62
CA LEU A 100 10.04 10.20 7.80
C LEU A 100 10.59 10.24 9.23
N LEU A 101 10.64 11.42 9.86
CA LEU A 101 11.05 11.55 11.26
C LEU A 101 10.05 10.89 12.22
N LEU A 102 8.75 10.96 11.94
CA LEU A 102 7.72 10.28 12.73
C LEU A 102 7.79 8.75 12.58
N VAL A 103 7.98 8.25 11.35
CA VAL A 103 8.19 6.82 11.09
C VAL A 103 9.48 6.35 11.75
N ALA A 104 10.58 7.10 11.63
CA ALA A 104 11.82 6.79 12.31
C ALA A 104 11.64 6.78 13.84
N ARG A 105 10.93 7.76 14.42
CA ARG A 105 10.62 7.77 15.85
C ARG A 105 9.87 6.51 16.30
N PHE A 106 8.94 6.01 15.47
CA PHE A 106 8.16 4.81 15.77
C PHE A 106 8.98 3.51 15.59
N VAL A 107 9.82 3.43 14.56
CA VAL A 107 10.67 2.26 14.29
C VAL A 107 11.87 2.18 15.26
N PHE A 108 12.43 3.32 15.66
CA PHE A 108 13.60 3.42 16.54
C PHE A 108 13.22 3.73 18.00
N SER A 109 11.94 3.68 18.39
CA SER A 109 11.60 3.80 19.81
C SER A 109 12.07 2.55 20.56
N PRO A 110 12.86 2.69 21.64
CA PRO A 110 13.34 1.54 22.40
C PRO A 110 12.16 0.70 22.86
N SER A 111 12.23 -0.59 22.55
CA SER A 111 11.20 -1.55 22.90
C SER A 111 11.08 -1.68 24.41
N LEU A 112 9.95 -2.24 24.87
CA LEU A 112 9.80 -2.57 26.29
C LEU A 112 10.91 -3.52 26.76
N TYR A 113 11.33 -4.44 25.88
CA TYR A 113 12.44 -5.33 26.12
C TYR A 113 13.75 -4.58 26.41
N ASP A 114 14.11 -3.55 25.63
CA ASP A 114 15.37 -2.82 25.81
C ASP A 114 15.54 -2.18 27.19
N GLN A 115 14.42 -1.96 27.90
CA GLN A 115 14.41 -1.37 29.24
C GLN A 115 14.62 -2.42 30.35
N PHE A 116 14.12 -3.64 30.15
CA PHE A 116 14.16 -4.70 31.16
C PHE A 116 15.21 -5.80 30.85
N GLY A 117 15.62 -5.95 29.60
CA GLY A 117 16.60 -6.92 29.09
C GLY A 117 18.04 -6.46 29.27
N GLN A 118 18.38 -5.81 30.39
CA GLN A 118 19.77 -5.50 30.72
C GLN A 118 20.40 -6.71 31.41
N HIS A 119 21.55 -7.15 30.90
CA HIS A 119 22.22 -8.36 31.40
C HIS A 119 23.41 -7.98 32.26
N PRO A 120 23.61 -8.66 33.42
CA PRO A 120 24.85 -8.54 34.18
C PRO A 120 26.06 -8.87 33.29
N PRO A 121 27.22 -8.23 33.51
CA PRO A 121 28.42 -8.59 32.78
C PRO A 121 28.84 -10.02 33.13
N LEU A 122 29.23 -10.77 32.09
CA LEU A 122 29.82 -12.08 32.25
C LEU A 122 31.23 -11.92 32.82
N ALA A 123 31.45 -12.50 33.99
CA ALA A 123 32.76 -12.62 34.63
C ALA A 123 32.92 -14.04 35.16
N MET A 124 33.84 -14.80 34.58
CA MET A 124 34.18 -16.16 34.98
C MET A 124 35.50 -16.10 35.76
N ILE A 125 35.45 -16.36 37.07
CA ILE A 125 36.65 -16.38 37.90
C ILE A 125 37.51 -17.59 37.48
N GLU A 126 38.79 -17.33 37.20
CA GLU A 126 39.82 -18.29 36.76
C GLU A 126 39.80 -19.60 37.58
N LYS A 127 39.03 -20.59 37.13
CA LYS A 127 39.03 -21.96 37.71
C LYS A 127 39.10 -23.05 36.65
N SER A 128 39.56 -22.76 35.43
CA SER A 128 39.69 -23.80 34.40
C SER A 128 40.92 -23.66 33.53
N ASN A 129 41.67 -24.76 33.44
CA ASN A 129 42.74 -25.02 32.47
C ASN A 129 42.25 -25.15 31.01
N ALA A 130 41.00 -24.78 30.71
CA ALA A 130 40.48 -24.70 29.35
C ALA A 130 40.91 -23.35 28.78
N THR A 131 41.96 -23.38 27.94
CA THR A 131 42.44 -22.29 27.07
C THR A 131 41.99 -20.89 27.48
N GLN A 132 42.76 -20.25 28.37
CA GLN A 132 42.48 -18.92 28.94
C GLN A 132 42.03 -17.88 27.89
N ASP A 133 42.55 -17.99 26.67
CA ASP A 133 42.19 -17.15 25.52
C ASP A 133 40.72 -17.28 25.08
N ASN A 134 40.13 -18.48 25.09
CA ASN A 134 38.74 -18.68 24.70
C ASN A 134 37.76 -18.14 25.74
N LEU A 135 38.12 -18.24 27.03
CA LEU A 135 37.31 -17.69 28.13
C LEU A 135 37.31 -16.15 28.07
N ALA A 136 38.49 -15.54 27.91
CA ALA A 136 38.61 -14.10 27.77
C ALA A 136 37.90 -13.57 26.51
N ALA A 137 38.01 -14.27 25.38
CA ALA A 137 37.31 -13.92 24.15
C ALA A 137 35.78 -14.00 24.31
N MET A 138 35.30 -15.02 25.01
CA MET A 138 33.88 -15.21 25.32
C MET A 138 33.34 -14.07 26.19
N GLU A 139 34.01 -13.75 27.29
CA GLU A 139 33.66 -12.64 28.18
C GLU A 139 33.65 -11.30 27.45
N ALA A 140 34.72 -11.03 26.69
CA ALA A 140 34.84 -9.80 25.91
C ALA A 140 33.70 -9.67 24.89
N ALA A 141 33.40 -10.75 24.15
CA ALA A 141 32.31 -10.76 23.18
C ALA A 141 30.95 -10.53 23.85
N PHE A 142 30.68 -11.19 24.97
CA PHE A 142 29.41 -11.04 25.69
C PHE A 142 29.24 -9.63 26.24
N ASN A 143 30.26 -9.11 26.94
CA ASN A 143 30.22 -7.80 27.58
C ASN A 143 30.16 -6.64 26.57
N GLN A 144 30.67 -6.85 25.35
CA GLN A 144 30.52 -5.94 24.21
C GLN A 144 29.17 -6.11 23.48
N LYS A 145 28.25 -6.93 24.01
CA LYS A 145 26.96 -7.29 23.41
C LYS A 145 27.07 -7.95 22.02
N ASN A 146 28.24 -8.49 21.69
CA ASN A 146 28.45 -9.29 20.49
C ASN A 146 28.04 -10.74 20.74
N TYR A 147 26.74 -10.94 20.95
CA TYR A 147 26.17 -12.25 21.30
C TYR A 147 26.37 -13.28 20.20
N THR A 148 26.45 -12.85 18.93
CA THR A 148 26.77 -13.70 17.78
C THR A 148 28.16 -14.34 17.88
N ALA A 149 29.16 -13.60 18.37
CA ALA A 149 30.50 -14.13 18.57
C ALA A 149 30.63 -14.92 19.88
N ALA A 150 29.92 -14.50 20.94
CA ALA A 150 29.93 -15.18 22.23
C ALA A 150 29.24 -16.56 22.20
N LEU A 151 28.15 -16.70 21.43
CA LEU A 151 27.34 -17.90 21.38
C LEU A 151 28.13 -19.20 21.13
N PRO A 152 28.95 -19.34 20.06
CA PRO A 152 29.68 -20.59 19.81
C PRO A 152 30.71 -20.90 20.89
N LEU A 153 31.34 -19.87 21.49
CA LEU A 153 32.30 -20.05 22.58
C LEU A 153 31.61 -20.57 23.84
N LEU A 154 30.45 -20.01 24.19
CA LEU A 154 29.63 -20.46 25.31
C LEU A 154 29.06 -21.86 25.10
N GLN A 155 28.64 -22.20 23.89
CA GLN A 155 28.18 -23.55 23.55
C GLN A 155 29.29 -24.59 23.74
N ALA A 156 30.52 -24.28 23.32
CA ALA A 156 31.68 -25.15 23.57
C ALA A 156 31.95 -25.30 25.07
N TYR A 157 31.94 -24.19 25.81
CA TYR A 157 32.16 -24.20 27.26
C TYR A 157 31.15 -25.06 28.02
N VAL A 158 29.85 -24.87 27.76
CA VAL A 158 28.77 -25.63 28.42
C VAL A 158 28.83 -27.12 28.06
N ARG A 159 29.32 -27.48 26.86
CA ARG A 159 29.54 -28.88 26.49
C ARG A 159 30.68 -29.53 27.28
N GLU A 160 31.76 -28.79 27.53
CA GLU A 160 32.89 -29.25 28.34
C GLU A 160 32.55 -29.32 29.83
N LYS A 161 31.70 -28.40 30.30
CA LYS A 161 31.28 -28.27 31.70
C LYS A 161 29.75 -28.24 31.85
N PRO A 162 29.07 -29.37 31.60
CA PRO A 162 27.64 -29.45 31.82
C PRO A 162 27.31 -29.23 33.30
N GLY A 163 26.24 -28.46 33.59
CA GLY A 163 25.80 -28.19 34.96
C GLY A 163 26.38 -26.91 35.58
N ASP A 164 27.26 -26.18 34.88
CA ASP A 164 27.59 -24.80 35.25
C ASP A 164 26.39 -23.89 34.93
N LEU A 165 25.52 -23.68 35.93
CA LEU A 165 24.28 -22.90 35.78
C LEU A 165 24.54 -21.45 35.37
N GLN A 166 25.69 -20.88 35.76
CA GLN A 166 26.06 -19.53 35.33
C GLN A 166 26.31 -19.55 33.82
N ALA A 167 27.19 -20.44 33.33
CA ALA A 167 27.46 -20.56 31.91
C ALA A 167 26.19 -20.92 31.10
N GLU A 168 25.33 -21.81 31.61
CA GLU A 168 24.06 -22.13 30.98
C GLU A 168 23.13 -20.91 30.89
N LEU A 169 23.04 -20.09 31.95
CA LEU A 169 22.25 -18.86 31.92
C LEU A 169 22.72 -17.91 30.82
N TYR A 170 24.02 -17.64 30.77
CA TYR A 170 24.61 -16.78 29.74
C TYR A 170 24.44 -17.35 28.33
N LEU A 171 24.41 -18.68 28.17
CA LEU A 171 24.13 -19.32 26.90
C LEU A 171 22.68 -19.04 26.48
N GLY A 172 21.74 -19.17 27.41
CA GLY A 172 20.34 -18.79 27.20
C GLY A 172 20.20 -17.34 26.78
N ILE A 173 20.97 -16.42 27.39
CA ILE A 173 20.98 -15.00 27.03
C ILE A 173 21.49 -14.80 25.59
N CYS A 174 22.59 -15.44 25.22
CA CYS A 174 23.10 -15.39 23.85
C CYS A 174 22.07 -15.92 22.83
N LEU A 175 21.39 -17.02 23.15
CA LEU A 175 20.32 -17.57 22.31
C LEU A 175 19.16 -16.58 22.16
N LEU A 176 18.73 -15.96 23.27
CA LEU A 176 17.67 -14.95 23.29
C LEU A 176 18.03 -13.73 22.42
N GLU A 177 19.24 -13.21 22.58
CA GLU A 177 19.71 -12.03 21.87
C GLU A 177 19.97 -12.29 20.38
N THR A 178 20.27 -13.53 20.01
CA THR A 178 20.42 -13.96 18.61
C THR A 178 19.12 -14.43 17.97
N GLY A 179 17.98 -14.32 18.66
CA GLY A 179 16.64 -14.64 18.14
C GLY A 179 16.25 -16.12 18.21
N GLN A 180 17.05 -16.96 18.87
CA GLN A 180 16.77 -18.39 19.09
C GLN A 180 15.88 -18.57 20.32
N TYR A 181 14.65 -18.05 20.25
CA TYR A 181 13.76 -17.93 21.42
C TYR A 181 13.37 -19.28 22.04
N ALA A 182 13.07 -20.29 21.21
CA ALA A 182 12.68 -21.62 21.70
C ALA A 182 13.81 -22.29 22.49
N ASP A 183 15.04 -22.23 21.98
CA ASP A 183 16.21 -22.82 22.64
C ASP A 183 16.56 -22.05 23.92
N ALA A 184 16.49 -20.72 23.88
CA ALA A 184 16.65 -19.88 25.06
C ALA A 184 15.64 -20.25 26.17
N ARG A 185 14.36 -20.42 25.80
CA ARG A 185 13.31 -20.84 26.74
C ARG A 185 13.57 -22.20 27.36
N ALA A 186 14.06 -23.16 26.58
CA ALA A 186 14.40 -24.49 27.10
C ALA A 186 15.48 -24.39 28.18
N VAL A 187 16.52 -23.59 27.92
CA VAL A 187 17.60 -23.31 28.89
C VAL A 187 17.05 -22.63 30.15
N PHE A 188 16.30 -21.54 30.01
CA PHE A 188 15.75 -20.79 31.14
C PHE A 188 14.77 -21.60 31.98
N THR A 189 13.93 -22.43 31.33
CA THR A 189 12.99 -23.31 32.01
C THR A 189 13.74 -24.34 32.87
N LYS A 190 14.80 -24.96 32.33
CA LYS A 190 15.65 -25.88 33.09
C LYS A 190 16.26 -25.21 34.31
N ILE A 191 16.78 -23.99 34.15
CA ILE A 191 17.37 -23.21 35.25
C ILE A 191 16.30 -22.87 36.30
N SER A 192 15.12 -22.42 35.89
CA SER A 192 14.01 -22.09 36.80
C SER A 192 13.44 -23.28 37.58
N GLN A 193 13.69 -24.50 37.13
CA GLN A 193 13.26 -25.72 37.83
C GLN A 193 14.36 -26.24 38.76
N THR A 194 15.58 -25.71 38.66
CA THR A 194 16.72 -26.10 39.49
C THR A 194 16.72 -25.26 40.76
N GLN A 195 16.44 -25.88 41.91
CA GLN A 195 16.43 -25.25 43.24
C GLN A 195 17.83 -24.75 43.62
N SER A 196 18.17 -23.55 43.14
CA SER A 196 19.48 -22.93 43.21
C SER A 196 19.32 -21.41 43.24
N SER A 197 20.41 -20.69 43.51
CA SER A 197 20.43 -19.22 43.44
C SER A 197 20.12 -18.67 42.04
N PHE A 198 20.12 -19.50 40.99
CA PHE A 198 19.81 -19.10 39.62
C PHE A 198 18.34 -19.29 39.24
N MET A 199 17.52 -19.90 40.11
CA MET A 199 16.11 -20.17 39.84
C MET A 199 15.35 -18.92 39.37
N ASP A 200 15.53 -17.82 40.12
CA ASP A 200 14.93 -16.52 39.85
C ASP A 200 15.40 -15.92 38.52
N PHE A 201 16.69 -16.07 38.20
CA PHE A 201 17.23 -15.68 36.90
C PHE A 201 16.57 -16.47 35.77
N GLY A 202 16.43 -17.79 35.93
CA GLY A 202 15.73 -18.65 34.98
C GLY A 202 14.31 -18.15 34.71
N GLN A 203 13.53 -17.88 35.76
CA GLN A 203 12.16 -17.39 35.61
C GLN A 203 12.11 -15.98 34.97
N TRP A 204 12.97 -15.07 35.40
CA TRP A 204 13.06 -13.71 34.85
C TRP A 204 13.38 -13.72 33.36
N TYR A 205 14.40 -14.48 32.96
CA TYR A 205 14.81 -14.57 31.56
C TYR A 205 13.83 -15.36 30.70
N LEU A 206 13.11 -16.32 31.28
CA LEU A 206 11.97 -16.97 30.62
C LEU A 206 10.88 -15.94 30.29
N ALA A 207 10.51 -15.07 31.22
CA ALA A 207 9.54 -14.00 30.95
C ALA A 207 10.06 -13.01 29.88
N LEU A 208 11.31 -12.58 29.99
CA LEU A 208 11.94 -11.70 29.01
C LEU A 208 12.00 -12.31 27.61
N SER A 209 12.13 -13.64 27.50
CA SER A 209 12.13 -14.31 26.20
C SER A 209 10.79 -14.18 25.47
N TYR A 210 9.67 -14.36 26.18
CA TYR A 210 8.34 -14.13 25.64
C TYR A 210 8.11 -12.66 25.31
N LEU A 211 8.61 -11.75 26.15
CA LEU A 211 8.54 -10.31 25.89
C LEU A 211 9.25 -9.92 24.59
N LYS A 212 10.47 -10.45 24.35
CA LYS A 212 11.27 -10.15 23.15
C LYS A 212 10.65 -10.72 21.88
N GLU A 213 10.04 -11.91 21.97
CA GLU A 213 9.31 -12.53 20.86
C GLU A 213 7.96 -11.85 20.57
N GLY A 214 7.41 -11.11 21.56
CA GLY A 214 6.16 -10.36 21.45
C GLY A 214 4.95 -11.06 22.09
N ASP A 215 5.12 -12.23 22.70
CA ASP A 215 4.08 -12.94 23.44
C ASP A 215 3.91 -12.36 24.85
N LYS A 216 3.18 -11.25 24.90
CA LYS A 216 2.85 -10.55 26.14
C LYS A 216 2.02 -11.39 27.12
N ALA A 217 1.17 -12.28 26.62
CA ALA A 217 0.31 -13.10 27.46
C ALA A 217 1.14 -14.16 28.21
N ALA A 218 2.04 -14.85 27.51
CA ALA A 218 2.97 -15.79 28.13
C ALA A 218 3.95 -15.09 29.08
N CYS A 219 4.48 -13.92 28.70
CA CYS A 219 5.31 -13.10 29.57
C CYS A 219 4.58 -12.79 30.90
N ARG A 220 3.34 -12.29 30.82
CA ARG A 220 2.51 -11.99 31.99
C ARG A 220 2.32 -13.20 32.90
N ARG A 221 2.05 -14.37 32.33
CA ARG A 221 1.86 -15.61 33.10
C ARG A 221 3.12 -15.96 33.90
N VAL A 222 4.29 -15.95 33.26
CA VAL A 222 5.56 -16.28 33.94
C VAL A 222 5.88 -15.26 35.04
N LEU A 223 5.65 -13.97 34.80
CA LEU A 223 5.89 -12.92 35.81
C LEU A 223 4.99 -13.05 37.05
N LEU A 224 3.78 -13.62 36.91
CA LEU A 224 2.88 -13.86 38.03
C LEU A 224 3.28 -15.07 38.89
N GLU A 225 4.15 -15.93 38.39
CA GLU A 225 4.68 -17.10 39.12
C GLU A 225 5.92 -16.74 39.97
N LEU A 226 6.46 -15.52 39.84
CA LEU A 226 7.60 -15.09 40.65
C LEU A 226 7.19 -14.89 42.12
N PRO A 227 7.93 -15.47 43.08
CA PRO A 227 7.70 -15.24 44.50
C PRO A 227 8.06 -13.80 44.92
N GLU A 228 7.45 -13.31 46.00
CA GLU A 228 7.69 -11.95 46.51
C GLU A 228 9.14 -11.76 47.01
N GLU A 229 9.76 -12.85 47.44
CA GLU A 229 11.16 -12.90 47.88
C GLU A 229 12.15 -12.82 46.72
N SER A 230 11.69 -12.90 45.46
CA SER A 230 12.57 -12.88 44.31
C SER A 230 13.28 -11.55 44.15
N GLU A 231 14.57 -11.59 43.79
CA GLU A 231 15.33 -10.37 43.48
C GLU A 231 14.74 -9.58 42.29
N PHE A 232 13.98 -10.26 41.42
CA PHE A 232 13.32 -9.66 40.27
C PHE A 232 11.88 -9.21 40.55
N PHE A 233 11.34 -9.42 41.75
CA PHE A 233 9.92 -9.18 42.04
C PHE A 233 9.48 -7.75 41.71
N GLN A 234 10.25 -6.74 42.14
CA GLN A 234 9.92 -5.33 41.83
C GLN A 234 9.97 -5.04 40.33
N LYS A 235 10.97 -5.57 39.62
CA LYS A 235 11.07 -5.42 38.16
C LYS A 235 9.91 -6.13 37.45
N ALA A 236 9.48 -7.28 37.95
CA ALA A 236 8.33 -8.02 37.45
C ALA A 236 7.02 -7.23 37.63
N GLN A 237 6.79 -6.63 38.80
CA GLN A 237 5.63 -5.76 39.05
C GLN A 237 5.60 -4.54 38.11
N ASP A 238 6.75 -3.92 37.87
CA ASP A 238 6.83 -2.78 36.94
C ASP A 238 6.64 -3.18 35.48
N LEU A 239 7.15 -4.35 35.09
CA LEU A 239 6.93 -4.90 33.76
C LEU A 239 5.45 -5.27 33.57
N LEU A 240 4.81 -5.92 34.55
CA LEU A 240 3.39 -6.32 34.51
C LEU A 240 2.42 -5.14 34.30
N LYS A 241 2.78 -3.92 34.72
CA LYS A 241 1.98 -2.71 34.47
C LYS A 241 2.01 -2.25 33.01
N ARG A 242 2.99 -2.72 32.22
CA ARG A 242 3.30 -2.22 30.87
C ARG A 242 3.11 -3.26 29.76
N VAL A 243 3.03 -4.54 30.13
CA VAL A 243 2.84 -5.67 29.21
C VAL A 243 1.38 -5.81 28.84
#